data_AF-A0A4T0VBW3-F1
#
_entry.id   AF-A0A4T0VBW3-F1
#
_cell.length_a   1.000
_cell.length_b   1.000
_cell.length_c   1.000
_cell.angle_alpha   90.00
_cell.angle_beta   90.00
_cell.angle_gamma   90.00
#
_symmetry.space_group_name_H-M   'P 1'
#
loop_
_entity.id
_entity.type
_entity.pdbx_description
1 polymer ?
#
loop_
_entity_poly.entity_id
_entity_poly.type
_entity_poly.pdbx_seq_one_letter_code
_entity_poly.pdbx_strand_id
1 'polypeptide(L)'
;MFRFIVRDDVPAIRAEERPVCETWLRCIGFLGPGRDGGEWEAIKTNWVGFLTATRSPARGTGLMTAQEDHRARRVLQTAFWDGADGLEGLAERWPAAARRVLTQAAEGPHALPFESLGPKWLLDRRRRFQSMWTGLVCFLAYSKQHGTLEQMGLSLNKARTDDLLDVVQDATATSVLGNPGRLFHSTLDFLTALIVDKEATAHTNAIL
;
A
#
# COMPACT_ATOMS: atom_id res chain seq x y z
N MET A 1 -14.89 21.49 -16.40
CA MET A 1 -13.82 20.60 -15.89
C MET A 1 -14.00 20.49 -14.38
N PHE A 2 -14.72 19.46 -13.91
CA PHE A 2 -14.96 19.29 -12.47
C PHE A 2 -13.72 18.65 -11.83
N ARG A 3 -12.99 19.40 -11.01
CA ARG A 3 -12.00 18.83 -10.08
C ARG A 3 -12.78 18.16 -8.97
N PHE A 4 -12.90 16.83 -9.01
CA PHE A 4 -13.28 16.07 -7.83
C PHE A 4 -12.13 16.20 -6.83
N ILE A 5 -12.33 17.03 -5.79
CA ILE A 5 -11.49 17.00 -4.60
C ILE A 5 -11.92 15.73 -3.87
N VAL A 6 -11.24 14.63 -4.16
CA VAL A 6 -11.38 13.40 -3.37
C VAL A 6 -10.90 13.76 -1.97
N ARG A 7 -11.82 13.80 -0.99
CA ARG A 7 -11.44 13.79 0.42
C ARG A 7 -11.03 12.36 0.76
N ASP A 8 -9.75 12.17 1.03
CA ASP A 8 -9.10 10.92 1.42
C ASP A 8 -9.44 10.48 2.87
N ASP A 9 -10.55 10.98 3.43
CA ASP A 9 -10.89 10.75 4.83
C ASP A 9 -11.55 9.37 4.97
N VAL A 10 -10.75 8.37 5.37
CA VAL A 10 -11.27 7.14 5.98
C VAL A 10 -12.03 7.56 7.24
N PRO A 11 -13.31 7.17 7.41
CA PRO A 11 -14.05 7.51 8.61
C PRO A 11 -13.26 7.03 9.83
N ALA A 12 -13.12 7.89 10.83
CA ALA A 12 -12.42 7.54 12.05
C ALA A 12 -13.04 6.27 12.66
N ILE A 13 -12.19 5.38 13.16
CA ILE A 13 -12.63 4.20 13.91
C ILE A 13 -13.59 4.65 15.01
N ARG A 14 -14.75 4.02 15.10
CA ARG A 14 -15.75 4.36 16.10
C ARG A 14 -15.31 3.84 17.46
N ALA A 15 -15.79 4.48 18.54
CA ALA A 15 -15.42 4.10 19.90
C ALA A 15 -15.79 2.63 20.18
N GLU A 16 -16.90 2.17 19.61
CA GLU A 16 -17.39 0.79 19.69
C GLU A 16 -16.55 -0.23 18.88
N GLU A 17 -15.82 0.21 17.86
CA GLU A 17 -14.97 -0.66 17.03
C GLU A 17 -13.58 -0.86 17.64
N ARG A 18 -13.14 0.06 18.50
CA ARG A 18 -11.80 0.00 19.13
C ARG A 18 -11.55 -1.32 19.87
N PRO A 19 -12.45 -1.86 20.71
CA PRO A 19 -12.22 -3.13 21.39
C PRO A 19 -12.06 -4.31 20.42
N VAL A 20 -12.76 -4.28 19.27
CA VAL A 20 -12.67 -5.32 18.25
C VAL A 20 -11.29 -5.29 17.59
N CYS A 21 -10.82 -4.11 17.20
CA CYS A 21 -9.48 -3.94 16.62
C CYS A 21 -8.39 -4.31 17.62
N GLU A 22 -8.47 -3.87 18.88
CA GLU A 22 -7.49 -4.24 19.90
C GLU A 22 -7.47 -5.76 20.16
N THR A 23 -8.64 -6.40 20.19
CA THR A 23 -8.73 -7.86 20.35
C THR A 23 -8.07 -8.57 19.19
N TRP A 24 -8.36 -8.15 17.96
CA TRP A 24 -7.73 -8.71 16.77
C TRP A 24 -6.21 -8.51 16.76
N LEU A 25 -5.72 -7.31 17.08
CA LEU A 25 -4.28 -7.02 17.17
C LEU A 25 -3.57 -7.88 18.23
N ARG A 26 -4.24 -8.19 19.36
CA ARG A 26 -3.72 -9.16 20.35
C ARG A 26 -3.72 -10.59 19.80
N CYS A 27 -4.77 -10.99 19.07
CA CYS A 27 -4.87 -12.33 18.49
C CYS A 27 -3.76 -12.62 17.47
N ILE A 28 -3.34 -11.63 16.69
CA ILE A 28 -2.23 -11.76 15.73
C ILE A 28 -0.85 -11.56 16.36
N GLY A 29 -0.79 -11.33 17.68
CA GLY A 29 0.45 -11.12 18.41
C GLY A 29 1.12 -9.76 18.16
N PHE A 30 0.41 -8.81 17.55
CA PHE A 30 0.91 -7.44 17.37
C PHE A 30 0.95 -6.68 18.70
N LEU A 31 -0.11 -6.79 19.50
CA LEU A 31 -0.15 -6.25 20.86
C LEU A 31 0.22 -7.33 21.88
N GLY A 32 1.13 -7.01 22.81
CA GLY A 32 1.58 -7.85 23.91
C GLY A 32 2.04 -7.04 25.14
N PRO A 33 1.87 -7.59 26.36
CA PRO A 33 2.23 -6.90 27.61
C PRO A 33 3.68 -6.38 27.60
N GLY A 34 3.86 -5.07 27.79
CA GLY A 34 5.16 -4.42 27.84
C GLY A 34 5.76 -4.00 26.49
N ARG A 35 5.09 -4.29 25.36
CA ARG A 35 5.52 -3.87 24.00
C ARG A 35 4.59 -2.83 23.36
N ASP A 36 3.32 -2.85 23.74
CA ASP A 36 2.24 -2.05 23.15
C ASP A 36 2.55 -0.55 23.01
N GLY A 37 3.20 0.05 24.00
CA GLY A 37 3.44 1.49 24.02
C GLY A 37 4.56 1.93 23.08
N GLY A 38 5.71 1.25 23.13
CA GLY A 38 6.92 1.69 22.43
C GLY A 38 6.80 1.55 20.91
N GLU A 39 6.34 0.38 20.45
CA GLU A 39 6.19 0.08 19.02
C GLU A 39 5.12 0.97 18.39
N TRP A 40 4.00 1.20 19.09
CA TRP A 40 2.93 2.08 18.60
C TRP A 40 3.36 3.55 18.51
N GLU A 41 4.10 4.06 19.51
CA GLU A 41 4.67 5.42 19.43
C GLU A 41 5.68 5.55 18.29
N ALA A 42 6.50 4.51 18.05
CA ALA A 42 7.42 4.47 16.92
C ALA A 42 6.67 4.52 15.58
N ILE A 43 5.62 3.70 15.40
CA ILE A 43 4.78 3.71 14.19
C ILE A 43 4.21 5.10 13.94
N LYS A 44 3.59 5.72 14.95
CA LYS A 44 3.03 7.06 14.82
C LYS A 44 4.09 8.11 14.46
N THR A 45 5.23 8.08 15.15
CA THR A 45 6.32 9.03 14.93
C THR A 45 6.87 8.91 13.52
N ASN A 46 7.12 7.68 13.06
CA ASN A 46 7.60 7.40 11.72
C ASN A 46 6.57 7.76 10.65
N TRP A 47 5.29 7.49 10.90
CA TRP A 47 4.21 7.87 9.98
C TRP A 47 4.09 9.39 9.85
N VAL A 48 4.19 10.14 10.94
CA VAL A 48 4.22 11.60 10.91
C VAL A 48 5.46 12.11 10.18
N GLY A 49 6.62 11.49 10.40
CA GLY A 49 7.86 11.77 9.67
C GLY A 49 7.69 11.58 8.17
N PHE A 50 7.16 10.42 7.76
CA PHE A 50 6.83 10.09 6.38
C PHE A 50 5.87 11.11 5.74
N LEU A 51 4.76 11.44 6.41
CA LEU A 51 3.80 12.42 5.91
C LEU A 51 4.42 13.81 5.77
N THR A 52 5.36 14.16 6.64
CA THR A 52 6.07 15.44 6.59
C THR A 52 7.07 15.48 5.44
N ALA A 53 7.86 14.41 5.27
CA ALA A 53 8.85 14.28 4.21
C ALA A 53 8.21 14.22 2.81
N THR A 54 7.04 13.61 2.71
CA THR A 54 6.33 13.42 1.43
C THR A 54 5.23 14.43 1.14
N ARG A 55 5.08 15.46 1.97
CA ARG A 55 4.21 16.61 1.66
C ARG A 55 4.82 17.42 0.53
N SER A 56 3.96 18.10 -0.23
CA SER A 56 4.42 19.07 -1.21
C SER A 56 5.25 20.14 -0.50
N PRO A 57 6.51 20.40 -0.90
CA PRO A 57 7.30 21.42 -0.27
C PRO A 57 6.60 22.77 -0.42
N ALA A 58 6.47 23.51 0.68
CA ALA A 58 6.09 24.91 0.61
C ALA A 58 7.09 25.63 -0.30
N ARG A 59 6.64 26.57 -1.15
CA ARG A 59 7.54 27.33 -2.02
C ARG A 59 8.67 27.94 -1.16
N GLY A 60 9.90 27.43 -1.33
CA GLY A 60 11.11 28.01 -0.74
C GLY A 60 11.79 27.25 0.40
N THR A 61 11.30 26.08 0.87
CA THR A 61 11.90 25.40 2.04
C THR A 61 12.99 24.34 1.74
N GLY A 62 13.41 24.17 0.49
CA GLY A 62 14.79 23.80 0.11
C GLY A 62 15.50 22.60 0.77
N LEU A 63 14.81 21.60 1.32
CA LEU A 63 15.45 20.33 1.72
C LEU A 63 15.40 19.36 0.54
N MET A 64 16.56 19.13 -0.10
CA MET A 64 16.66 18.26 -1.29
C MET A 64 16.10 16.86 -1.04
N THR A 65 16.28 16.32 0.17
CA THR A 65 15.76 15.00 0.58
C THR A 65 14.23 14.95 0.59
N ALA A 66 13.55 15.96 1.16
CA ALA A 66 12.08 16.03 1.14
C ALA A 66 11.52 16.17 -0.29
N GLN A 67 12.27 16.82 -1.18
CA GLN A 67 11.89 16.94 -2.58
C GLN A 67 12.05 15.61 -3.33
N GLU A 68 13.06 14.82 -3.01
CA GLU A 68 13.29 13.47 -3.53
C GLU A 68 12.23 12.49 -3.04
N ASP A 69 11.93 12.46 -1.73
CA ASP A 69 10.91 11.59 -1.13
C ASP A 69 9.51 11.87 -1.71
N HIS A 70 9.14 13.15 -1.82
CA HIS A 70 7.89 13.55 -2.46
C HIS A 70 7.84 13.17 -3.95
N ARG A 71 8.96 13.26 -4.68
CA ARG A 71 9.03 12.85 -6.08
C ARG A 71 8.89 11.34 -6.22
N ALA A 72 9.62 10.56 -5.43
CA ALA A 72 9.56 9.10 -5.42
C ALA A 72 8.13 8.61 -5.12
N ARG A 73 7.49 9.18 -4.10
CA ARG A 73 6.07 8.90 -3.78
C ARG A 73 5.15 9.14 -4.97
N ARG A 74 5.26 10.30 -5.63
CA ARG A 74 4.40 10.63 -6.78
C ARG A 74 4.64 9.71 -7.98
N VAL A 75 5.89 9.35 -8.24
CA VAL A 75 6.23 8.44 -9.35
C VAL A 75 5.68 7.04 -9.09
N LEU A 76 5.85 6.52 -7.88
CA LEU A 76 5.25 5.24 -7.47
C LEU A 76 3.73 5.27 -7.55
N GLN A 77 3.11 6.31 -7.00
CA GLN A 77 1.66 6.48 -7.03
C GLN A 77 1.12 6.46 -8.46
N THR A 78 1.67 7.28 -9.36
CA THR A 78 1.23 7.33 -10.76
C THR A 78 1.44 5.98 -11.46
N ALA A 79 2.64 5.41 -11.37
CA ALA A 79 2.96 4.14 -12.01
C ALA A 79 2.02 3.01 -11.54
N PHE A 80 1.78 2.94 -10.22
CA PHE A 80 0.90 1.92 -9.67
C PHE A 80 -0.56 2.11 -10.09
N TRP A 81 -1.05 3.36 -10.04
CA TRP A 81 -2.44 3.67 -10.38
C TRP A 81 -2.73 3.43 -11.86
N ASP A 82 -1.80 3.80 -12.74
CA ASP A 82 -1.94 3.58 -14.18
C ASP A 82 -1.93 2.07 -14.52
N GLY A 83 -1.01 1.30 -13.92
CA GLY A 83 -0.95 -0.14 -14.10
C GLY A 83 -2.20 -0.86 -13.57
N ALA A 84 -2.65 -0.50 -12.36
CA ALA A 84 -3.86 -1.05 -11.76
C ALA A 84 -5.13 -0.69 -12.55
N ASP A 85 -5.26 0.56 -13.01
CA ASP A 85 -6.37 0.97 -13.88
C ASP A 85 -6.35 0.21 -15.22
N GLY A 86 -5.16 -0.09 -15.75
CA GLY A 86 -4.98 -0.96 -16.91
C GLY A 86 -5.54 -2.37 -16.68
N LEU A 87 -5.20 -3.00 -15.54
CA LEU A 87 -5.72 -4.32 -15.17
C LEU A 87 -7.25 -4.32 -14.99
N GLU A 88 -7.79 -3.30 -14.31
CA GLU A 88 -9.24 -3.13 -14.13
C GLU A 88 -9.97 -2.95 -15.46
N GLY A 89 -9.37 -2.17 -16.38
CA GLY A 89 -9.88 -2.03 -17.74
C GLY A 89 -9.86 -3.33 -18.52
N LEU A 90 -8.80 -4.13 -18.38
CA LEU A 90 -8.72 -5.46 -19.01
C LEU A 90 -9.76 -6.43 -18.45
N ALA A 91 -9.99 -6.41 -17.14
CA ALA A 91 -11.02 -7.24 -16.51
C ALA A 91 -12.43 -6.90 -17.02
N GLU A 92 -12.76 -5.61 -17.16
CA GLU A 92 -14.07 -5.16 -17.65
C GLU A 92 -14.30 -5.44 -19.15
N ARG A 93 -13.26 -5.78 -19.92
CA ARG A 93 -13.44 -6.27 -21.31
C ARG A 93 -14.12 -7.63 -21.37
N TRP A 94 -14.04 -8.43 -20.30
CA TRP A 94 -14.64 -9.75 -20.26
C TRP A 94 -16.10 -9.65 -19.84
N PRO A 95 -17.04 -10.29 -20.58
CA PRO A 95 -18.43 -10.37 -20.17
C PRO A 95 -18.56 -10.98 -18.77
N ALA A 96 -19.52 -10.52 -17.97
CA ALA A 96 -19.72 -10.98 -16.59
C ALA A 96 -19.87 -12.50 -16.49
N ALA A 97 -20.50 -13.15 -17.47
CA ALA A 97 -20.62 -14.60 -17.53
C ALA A 97 -19.25 -15.29 -17.65
N ALA A 98 -18.34 -14.76 -18.48
CA ALA A 98 -17.01 -15.31 -18.65
C ALA A 98 -16.16 -15.14 -17.38
N ARG A 99 -16.24 -13.96 -16.73
CA ARG A 99 -15.61 -13.73 -15.43
C ARG A 99 -16.08 -14.73 -14.38
N ARG A 100 -17.40 -14.94 -14.28
CA ARG A 100 -17.99 -15.93 -13.35
C ARG A 100 -17.47 -17.34 -13.59
N VAL A 101 -17.40 -17.78 -14.85
CA VAL A 101 -16.88 -19.11 -15.20
C VAL A 101 -15.41 -19.23 -14.78
N LEU A 102 -14.58 -18.22 -15.03
CA LEU A 102 -13.18 -18.22 -14.62
C LEU A 102 -13.05 -18.27 -13.08
N THR A 103 -13.81 -17.46 -12.35
CA THR A 103 -13.79 -17.48 -10.88
C THR A 103 -14.25 -18.83 -10.34
N GLN A 104 -15.32 -19.40 -10.89
CA GLN A 104 -15.80 -20.72 -10.47
C GLN A 104 -14.83 -21.85 -10.79
N ALA A 105 -14.05 -21.73 -11.87
CA ALA A 105 -13.01 -22.71 -12.20
C ALA A 105 -11.83 -22.63 -11.22
N ALA A 106 -11.50 -21.44 -10.72
CA ALA A 106 -10.38 -21.23 -9.79
C ALA A 106 -10.75 -21.49 -8.32
N GLU A 107 -11.93 -21.02 -7.88
CA GLU A 107 -12.34 -20.98 -6.47
C GLU A 107 -13.49 -21.96 -6.16
N GLY A 108 -14.05 -22.61 -7.18
CA GLY A 108 -15.08 -23.64 -7.05
C GLY A 108 -16.50 -23.18 -7.42
N PRO A 109 -17.47 -24.10 -7.48
CA PRO A 109 -18.78 -23.86 -8.10
C PRO A 109 -19.62 -22.74 -7.45
N HIS A 110 -19.41 -22.50 -6.16
CA HIS A 110 -20.14 -21.52 -5.36
C HIS A 110 -19.44 -20.16 -5.29
N ALA A 111 -18.31 -19.98 -5.98
CA ALA A 111 -17.59 -18.72 -5.99
C ALA A 111 -18.45 -17.59 -6.59
N LEU A 112 -18.36 -16.41 -5.97
CA LEU A 112 -19.03 -15.22 -6.46
C LEU A 112 -18.36 -14.76 -7.77
N PRO A 113 -19.07 -14.06 -8.67
CA PRO A 113 -18.44 -13.47 -9.85
C PRO A 113 -17.34 -12.48 -9.44
N PHE A 114 -16.23 -12.47 -10.18
CA PHE A 114 -15.20 -11.45 -10.00
C PHE A 114 -15.77 -10.03 -10.23
N GLU A 115 -15.75 -9.22 -9.17
CA GLU A 115 -16.13 -7.81 -9.20
C GLU A 115 -14.89 -6.92 -9.40
N SER A 116 -14.89 -6.17 -10.50
CA SER A 116 -13.84 -5.19 -10.81
C SER A 116 -14.26 -3.79 -10.34
N LEU A 117 -13.29 -2.96 -9.97
CA LEU A 117 -13.49 -1.52 -9.70
C LEU A 117 -13.29 -0.65 -10.96
N GLY A 118 -13.19 -1.28 -12.13
CA GLY A 118 -13.09 -0.64 -13.45
C GLY A 118 -14.24 0.31 -13.81
N PRO A 119 -15.51 0.04 -13.44
CA PRO A 119 -16.62 0.93 -13.77
C PRO A 119 -16.44 2.38 -13.29
N LYS A 120 -16.82 3.35 -14.14
CA LYS A 120 -16.57 4.78 -13.88
C LYS A 120 -17.18 5.30 -12.58
N TRP A 121 -18.33 4.78 -12.16
CA TRP A 121 -18.99 5.18 -10.91
C TRP A 121 -18.32 4.62 -9.65
N LEU A 122 -17.38 3.68 -9.79
CA LEU A 122 -16.57 3.15 -8.69
C LEU A 122 -15.21 3.86 -8.57
N LEU A 123 -14.97 4.93 -9.32
CA LEU A 123 -13.68 5.63 -9.35
C LEU A 123 -13.21 6.04 -7.94
N ASP A 124 -14.09 6.59 -7.12
CA ASP A 124 -13.74 7.00 -5.75
C ASP A 124 -13.32 5.79 -4.90
N ARG A 125 -14.04 4.67 -5.02
CA ARG A 125 -13.71 3.42 -4.33
C ARG A 125 -12.36 2.90 -4.81
N ARG A 126 -12.11 2.90 -6.13
CA ARG A 126 -10.85 2.47 -6.75
C ARG A 126 -9.67 3.30 -6.26
N ARG A 127 -9.79 4.62 -6.30
CA ARG A 127 -8.72 5.54 -5.86
C ARG A 127 -8.42 5.38 -4.37
N ARG A 128 -9.43 5.17 -3.53
CA ARG A 128 -9.21 4.85 -2.09
C ARG A 128 -8.39 3.58 -1.91
N PHE A 129 -8.78 2.49 -2.58
CA PHE A 129 -8.01 1.23 -2.52
C PHE A 129 -6.57 1.42 -2.98
N GLN A 130 -6.36 2.08 -4.12
CA GLN A 130 -5.02 2.33 -4.63
C GLN A 130 -4.19 3.26 -3.72
N SER A 131 -4.81 4.28 -3.12
CA SER A 131 -4.16 5.17 -2.13
C SER A 131 -3.69 4.41 -0.89
N MET A 132 -4.49 3.45 -0.38
CA MET A 132 -4.09 2.65 0.78
C MET A 132 -2.84 1.82 0.48
N TRP A 133 -2.83 1.07 -0.62
CA TRP A 133 -1.71 0.22 -1.00
C TRP A 133 -0.45 1.02 -1.31
N THR A 134 -0.58 2.10 -2.11
CA THR A 134 0.57 2.96 -2.42
C THR A 134 1.08 3.71 -1.19
N GLY A 135 0.20 4.15 -0.30
CA GLY A 135 0.57 4.75 0.99
C GLY A 135 1.39 3.80 1.86
N LEU A 136 0.95 2.54 1.98
CA LEU A 136 1.67 1.50 2.71
C LEU A 136 3.05 1.25 2.12
N VAL A 137 3.15 0.99 0.82
CA VAL A 137 4.45 0.73 0.16
C VAL A 137 5.40 1.91 0.30
N CYS A 138 4.93 3.14 0.09
CA CYS A 138 5.74 4.34 0.28
C CYS A 138 6.22 4.50 1.73
N PHE A 139 5.38 4.18 2.71
CA PHE A 139 5.76 4.24 4.11
C PHE A 139 6.79 3.19 4.49
N LEU A 140 6.67 1.96 3.97
CA LEU A 140 7.65 0.90 4.19
C LEU A 140 8.99 1.24 3.52
N ALA A 141 8.96 1.74 2.29
CA ALA A 141 10.14 2.20 1.56
C ALA A 141 10.88 3.31 2.34
N TYR A 142 10.13 4.32 2.80
CA TYR A 142 10.65 5.40 3.65
C TYR A 142 11.28 4.83 4.93
N SER A 143 10.53 3.98 5.65
CA SER A 143 11.00 3.41 6.92
C SER A 143 12.23 2.52 6.73
N LYS A 144 12.36 1.84 5.59
CA LYS A 144 13.54 1.05 5.23
C LYS A 144 14.76 1.96 5.02
N GLN A 145 14.60 3.03 4.25
CA GLN A 145 15.66 4.00 3.98
C GLN A 145 16.16 4.69 5.26
N HIS A 146 15.25 4.92 6.22
CA HIS A 146 15.57 5.54 7.51
C HIS A 146 15.94 4.54 8.61
N GLY A 147 15.94 3.23 8.35
CA GLY A 147 16.30 2.21 9.33
C GLY A 147 15.32 2.10 10.52
N THR A 148 14.05 2.45 10.31
CA THR A 148 13.05 2.53 11.39
C THR A 148 12.06 1.36 11.42
N LEU A 149 12.16 0.40 10.48
CA LEU A 149 11.26 -0.77 10.42
C LEU A 149 11.26 -1.59 11.73
N GLU A 150 12.45 -1.93 12.24
CA GLU A 150 12.57 -2.73 13.46
C GLU A 150 12.05 -2.01 14.70
N GLN A 151 12.15 -0.67 14.73
CA GLN A 151 11.60 0.15 15.82
C GLN A 151 10.07 0.06 15.90
N MET A 152 9.43 -0.25 14.77
CA MET A 152 7.99 -0.46 14.65
C MET A 152 7.57 -1.91 14.85
N GLY A 153 8.48 -2.78 15.32
CA GLY A 153 8.22 -4.20 15.49
C GLY A 153 8.19 -4.99 14.18
N LEU A 154 8.60 -4.38 13.06
CA LEU A 154 8.56 -5.00 11.74
C LEU A 154 9.96 -5.44 11.28
N SER A 155 10.17 -6.75 11.22
CA SER A 155 11.35 -7.41 10.69
C SER A 155 10.96 -8.22 9.44
N LEU A 156 10.92 -7.53 8.30
CA LEU A 156 10.67 -8.18 7.01
C LEU A 156 11.70 -9.27 6.77
N ASN A 157 11.26 -10.42 6.27
CA ASN A 157 12.19 -11.47 5.86
C ASN A 157 13.10 -10.97 4.72
N LYS A 158 14.18 -11.71 4.45
CA LYS A 158 15.17 -11.30 3.43
C LYS A 158 14.53 -11.07 2.06
N ALA A 159 13.65 -11.98 1.61
CA ALA A 159 13.00 -11.85 0.32
C ALA A 159 12.14 -10.58 0.21
N ARG A 160 11.31 -10.27 1.22
CA ARG A 160 10.49 -9.05 1.23
C ARG A 160 11.31 -7.78 1.40
N THR A 161 12.45 -7.89 2.08
CA THR A 161 13.42 -6.79 2.15
C THR A 161 14.02 -6.52 0.78
N ASP A 162 14.42 -7.57 0.06
CA ASP A 162 15.00 -7.47 -1.28
C ASP A 162 13.95 -6.90 -2.27
N ASP A 163 12.71 -7.39 -2.24
CA ASP A 163 11.62 -6.83 -3.05
C ASP A 163 11.37 -5.34 -2.76
N LEU A 164 11.37 -4.95 -1.48
CA LEU A 164 11.18 -3.55 -1.10
C LEU A 164 12.35 -2.67 -1.57
N LEU A 165 13.57 -3.21 -1.60
CA LEU A 165 14.73 -2.53 -2.19
C LEU A 165 14.57 -2.37 -3.70
N ASP A 166 14.04 -3.38 -4.40
CA ASP A 166 13.75 -3.30 -5.82
C ASP A 166 12.71 -2.21 -6.11
N VAL A 167 11.64 -2.11 -5.32
CA VAL A 167 10.66 -1.01 -5.43
C VAL A 167 11.32 0.35 -5.25
N VAL A 168 12.20 0.50 -4.26
CA VAL A 168 12.92 1.77 -4.01
C VAL A 168 13.82 2.12 -5.19
N GLN A 169 14.61 1.16 -5.67
CA GLN A 169 15.52 1.36 -6.80
C GLN A 169 14.76 1.70 -8.08
N ASP A 170 13.66 1.01 -8.34
CA ASP A 170 12.80 1.26 -9.49
C ASP A 170 12.13 2.63 -9.40
N ALA A 171 11.70 3.07 -8.22
CA ALA A 171 11.12 4.41 -8.04
C ALA A 171 12.14 5.51 -8.37
N THR A 172 13.40 5.33 -7.96
CA THR A 172 14.50 6.22 -8.34
C THR A 172 14.80 6.14 -9.84
N ALA A 173 14.89 4.94 -10.41
CA ALA A 173 15.18 4.75 -11.83
C ALA A 173 14.07 5.31 -12.73
N THR A 174 12.80 5.07 -12.42
CA THR A 174 11.65 5.62 -13.16
C THR A 174 11.61 7.13 -13.09
N SER A 175 12.02 7.72 -11.96
CA SER A 175 12.13 9.19 -11.83
C SER A 175 13.17 9.78 -12.79
N VAL A 176 14.17 9.01 -13.20
CA VAL A 176 15.28 9.43 -14.09
C VAL A 176 15.07 9.01 -15.54
N LEU A 177 14.62 7.78 -15.78
CA LEU A 177 14.61 7.10 -17.08
C LEU A 177 13.20 6.90 -17.67
N GLY A 178 12.13 7.14 -16.89
CA GLY A 178 10.76 7.11 -17.40
C GLY A 178 10.19 5.73 -17.73
N ASN A 179 10.53 4.68 -16.99
CA ASN A 179 9.92 3.35 -17.15
C ASN A 179 8.91 3.03 -16.02
N PRO A 180 7.63 3.45 -16.13
CA PRO A 180 6.62 3.21 -15.10
C PRO A 180 6.16 1.75 -15.03
N GLY A 181 6.26 0.98 -16.12
CA GLY A 181 5.83 -0.41 -16.15
C GLY A 181 6.64 -1.30 -15.21
N ARG A 182 7.97 -1.10 -15.18
CA ARG A 182 8.84 -1.83 -14.26
C ARG A 182 8.47 -1.58 -12.78
N LEU A 183 8.27 -0.31 -12.42
CA LEU A 183 7.86 0.08 -11.08
C LEU A 183 6.49 -0.47 -10.68
N PHE A 184 5.55 -0.55 -11.62
CA PHE A 184 4.28 -1.23 -11.38
C PHE A 184 4.47 -2.70 -11.03
N HIS A 185 5.29 -3.43 -11.80
CA HIS A 185 5.54 -4.86 -11.56
C HIS A 185 6.24 -5.12 -10.23
N SER A 186 7.33 -4.41 -9.91
CA SER A 186 8.01 -4.59 -8.61
C SER A 186 7.08 -4.26 -7.43
N THR A 187 6.26 -3.22 -7.55
CA THR A 187 5.26 -2.88 -6.52
C THR A 187 4.19 -3.97 -6.38
N LEU A 188 3.68 -4.49 -7.51
CA LEU A 188 2.67 -5.54 -7.53
C LEU A 188 3.21 -6.86 -6.97
N ASP A 189 4.43 -7.24 -7.34
CA ASP A 189 5.09 -8.46 -6.87
C ASP A 189 5.31 -8.41 -5.36
N PHE A 190 5.82 -7.28 -4.84
CA PHE A 190 5.95 -7.06 -3.39
C PHE A 190 4.62 -7.22 -2.66
N LEU A 191 3.57 -6.54 -3.12
CA LEU A 191 2.23 -6.61 -2.49
C LEU A 191 1.63 -8.01 -2.55
N THR A 192 1.71 -8.65 -3.72
CA THR A 192 1.21 -10.02 -3.91
C THR A 192 1.91 -10.96 -2.95
N ALA A 193 3.22 -10.84 -2.84
CA ALA A 193 4.02 -11.73 -2.03
C ALA A 193 3.86 -11.51 -0.52
N LEU A 194 3.42 -10.32 -0.08
CA LEU A 194 2.91 -10.12 1.28
C LEU A 194 1.52 -10.75 1.47
N ILE A 195 0.62 -10.66 0.49
CA ILE A 195 -0.76 -11.17 0.61
C ILE A 195 -0.79 -12.71 0.62
N VAL A 196 0.06 -13.37 -0.18
CA VAL A 196 0.05 -14.84 -0.29
C VAL A 196 0.91 -15.56 0.75
N ASP A 197 1.62 -14.83 1.60
CA ASP A 197 2.51 -15.41 2.62
C ASP A 197 1.71 -16.06 3.75
N LYS A 198 1.67 -17.39 3.75
CA LYS A 198 0.93 -18.20 4.73
C LYS A 198 1.64 -18.31 6.08
N GLU A 199 2.94 -18.06 6.12
CA GLU A 199 3.78 -18.14 7.32
C GLU A 199 4.02 -16.74 7.92
N ALA A 200 3.31 -15.74 7.40
CA ALA A 200 3.40 -14.37 7.85
C ALA A 200 2.94 -14.22 9.30
N THR A 201 3.66 -13.39 10.04
CA THR A 201 3.30 -12.92 11.38
C THR A 201 3.17 -11.40 11.33
N ALA A 202 2.54 -10.81 12.34
CA ALA A 202 2.47 -9.35 12.49
C ALA A 202 3.85 -8.66 12.56
N HIS A 203 4.93 -9.44 12.75
CA HIS A 203 6.30 -8.93 12.81
C HIS A 203 7.08 -9.16 11.52
N THR A 204 6.64 -10.07 10.65
CA THR A 204 7.33 -10.38 9.38
C THR A 204 6.61 -9.84 8.16
N ASN A 205 5.38 -9.36 8.33
CA ASN A 205 4.51 -8.90 7.27
C ASN A 205 3.75 -7.64 7.70
N ALA A 206 3.79 -6.60 6.87
CA ALA A 206 3.20 -5.30 7.17
C ALA A 206 1.67 -5.22 6.93
N ILE A 207 1.06 -6.27 6.38
CA ILE A 207 -0.39 -6.31 6.08
C ILE A 207 -1.19 -6.96 7.22
N LEU A 208 -0.54 -7.83 8.00
CA LEU A 208 -1.13 -8.50 9.16
C LEU A 208 -1.20 -7.56 10.35
#